data_AF-A0A2M3ZJY1-F1
#
_entry.id   AF-A0A2M3ZJY1-F1
#
_cell.length_a   1.000
_cell.length_b   1.000
_cell.length_c   1.000
_cell.angle_alpha   90.00
_cell.angle_beta   90.00
_cell.angle_gamma   90.00
#
_symmetry.space_group_name_H-M   'P 1'
#
loop_
_entity.id
_entity.type
_entity.pdbx_description
1 polymer ?
#
loop_
_entity_poly.entity_id
_entity_poly.type
_entity_poly.pdbx_seq_one_letter_code
_entity_poly.pdbx_strand_id
1 'polypeptide(L)'
;MVMDGTDGDHSIHGSLFGGGRGPSPTVELQQTKEQLTKQESRVRHLTAVLAEAEQDLAKLTQLNELLKEEVRRQQRSIEREAHVHNSEYLKNVIFKFITLNNGDERSRLVPVLNTILKLSPDETQKLQNVAKGSDTASRGWTGLLWNS
;
A
#
# COMPACT_ATOMS: atom_id res chain seq x y z
N MET A 1 -0.90 61.52 -24.91
CA MET A 1 -1.52 61.60 -26.25
C MET A 1 -3.01 61.44 -26.03
N VAL A 2 -3.83 62.47 -25.75
CA VAL A 2 -4.04 63.80 -26.38
C VAL A 2 -4.35 63.71 -27.86
N MET A 3 -5.44 64.41 -28.23
CA MET A 3 -6.04 64.71 -29.55
C MET A 3 -7.17 63.74 -29.92
N ASP A 4 -8.37 64.12 -30.36
CA ASP A 4 -9.03 65.39 -30.74
C ASP A 4 -10.51 64.96 -31.00
N GLY A 5 -11.57 65.60 -30.49
CA GLY A 5 -12.09 66.88 -31.00
C GLY A 5 -12.76 66.73 -32.36
N THR A 6 -13.98 66.17 -32.43
CA THR A 6 -14.91 66.42 -33.54
C THR A 6 -16.33 66.53 -33.01
N ASP A 7 -16.73 67.78 -32.74
CA ASP A 7 -18.13 68.20 -32.74
C ASP A 7 -18.70 68.01 -34.14
N GLY A 8 -19.88 67.40 -34.19
CA GLY A 8 -20.69 67.22 -35.38
C GLY A 8 -22.15 67.15 -34.96
N ASP A 9 -22.71 68.31 -34.66
CA ASP A 9 -24.16 68.50 -34.59
C ASP A 9 -24.76 68.20 -35.98
N HIS A 10 -25.75 67.31 -36.03
CA HIS A 10 -27.01 67.59 -36.71
C HIS A 10 -27.98 66.40 -36.70
N SER A 11 -29.25 66.79 -36.54
CA SER A 11 -30.46 66.08 -36.94
C SER A 11 -31.09 65.18 -35.89
N ILE A 12 -31.86 65.84 -35.03
CA ILE A 12 -33.11 65.28 -34.48
C ILE A 12 -33.94 64.74 -35.66
N HIS A 13 -33.98 63.41 -35.81
CA HIS A 13 -34.98 62.73 -36.61
C HIS A 13 -35.89 61.96 -35.66
N GLY A 14 -37.08 62.52 -35.43
CA GLY A 14 -38.16 61.82 -34.77
C GLY A 14 -38.59 60.62 -35.61
N SER A 15 -38.14 59.43 -35.23
CA SER A 15 -38.77 58.16 -35.64
C SER A 15 -39.81 57.77 -34.60
N LEU A 16 -40.97 58.35 -34.82
CA LEU A 16 -42.27 57.98 -34.31
C LEU A 16 -42.57 56.49 -34.65
N PHE A 17 -43.02 55.73 -33.64
CA PHE A 17 -43.60 54.37 -33.71
C PHE A 17 -42.72 53.22 -34.25
N GLY A 18 -41.94 52.61 -33.34
CA GLY A 18 -41.56 51.21 -33.41
C GLY A 18 -42.06 50.48 -32.17
N GLY A 19 -43.32 50.01 -32.21
CA GLY A 19 -43.93 49.19 -31.16
C GLY A 19 -43.29 47.79 -31.10
N GLY A 20 -42.03 47.71 -30.66
CA GLY A 20 -41.42 46.47 -30.22
C GLY A 20 -42.05 46.07 -28.90
N ARG A 21 -43.13 45.30 -28.97
CA ARG A 21 -43.77 44.69 -27.80
C ARG A 21 -42.74 43.77 -27.15
N GLY A 22 -41.98 44.29 -26.18
CA GLY A 22 -41.16 43.49 -25.29
C GLY A 22 -42.02 42.39 -24.67
N PRO A 23 -41.46 41.21 -24.38
CA PRO A 23 -42.22 40.12 -23.77
C PRO A 23 -42.94 40.66 -22.52
N SER A 24 -44.22 40.31 -22.39
CA SER A 24 -45.05 40.77 -21.28
C SER A 24 -44.37 40.40 -19.96
N PRO A 25 -44.29 41.28 -18.94
CA PRO A 25 -43.64 41.01 -17.65
C PRO A 25 -44.13 39.72 -16.97
N THR A 26 -45.38 39.33 -17.24
CA THR A 26 -45.98 38.07 -16.81
C THR A 26 -45.33 36.83 -17.44
N VAL A 27 -44.90 36.92 -18.70
CA VAL A 27 -44.21 35.84 -19.42
C VAL A 27 -42.77 35.68 -18.92
N GLU A 28 -42.07 36.79 -18.67
CA GLU A 28 -40.71 36.78 -18.10
C GLU A 28 -40.72 36.19 -16.68
N LEU A 29 -41.67 36.59 -15.84
CA LEU A 29 -41.87 36.00 -14.50
C LEU A 29 -42.11 34.49 -14.56
N GLN A 30 -42.95 34.03 -15.50
CA GLN A 30 -43.25 32.61 -15.68
C GLN A 30 -41.99 31.83 -16.09
N GLN A 31 -41.23 32.34 -17.06
CA GLN A 31 -39.97 31.73 -17.51
C GLN A 31 -38.93 31.67 -16.38
N THR A 32 -38.81 32.75 -15.59
CA THR A 32 -37.88 32.80 -14.46
C THR A 32 -38.27 31.78 -13.40
N LYS A 33 -39.57 31.62 -13.12
CA LYS A 33 -40.09 30.62 -12.20
C LYS A 33 -39.82 29.18 -12.68
N GLU A 34 -39.96 28.92 -13.98
CA GLU A 34 -39.63 27.61 -14.57
C GLU A 34 -38.12 27.31 -14.53
N GLN A 35 -37.28 28.32 -14.75
CA GLN A 35 -35.84 28.18 -14.59
C GLN A 35 -35.47 27.91 -13.13
N LEU A 36 -36.10 28.62 -12.18
CA LEU A 36 -35.89 28.42 -10.75
C LEU A 36 -36.24 26.98 -10.34
N THR A 37 -37.40 26.47 -10.73
CA THR A 37 -37.79 25.09 -10.40
C THR A 37 -36.86 24.04 -11.02
N LYS A 38 -36.35 24.30 -12.23
CA LYS A 38 -35.34 23.45 -12.86
C LYS A 38 -34.02 23.46 -12.09
N GLN A 39 -33.56 24.63 -11.64
CA GLN A 39 -32.35 24.73 -10.84
C GLN A 39 -32.51 24.08 -9.47
N GLU A 40 -33.64 24.28 -8.79
CA GLU A 40 -33.95 23.60 -7.53
C GLU A 40 -33.94 22.08 -7.67
N SER A 41 -34.49 21.55 -8.76
CA SER A 41 -34.46 20.12 -9.07
C SER A 41 -33.02 19.61 -9.26
N ARG A 42 -32.20 20.36 -10.01
CA ARG A 42 -30.78 20.03 -10.21
C ARG A 42 -30.01 20.03 -8.89
N VAL A 43 -30.22 21.04 -8.05
CA VAL A 43 -29.59 21.12 -6.74
C VAL A 43 -29.96 19.90 -5.89
N ARG A 44 -31.25 19.56 -5.79
CA ARG A 44 -31.70 18.36 -5.06
C ARG A 44 -31.03 17.08 -5.57
N HIS A 45 -30.94 16.91 -6.88
CA HIS A 45 -30.29 15.74 -7.46
C HIS A 45 -28.79 15.71 -7.16
N LEU A 46 -28.08 16.83 -7.34
CA LEU A 46 -26.65 16.92 -7.05
C LEU A 46 -26.35 16.69 -5.57
N THR A 47 -27.20 17.19 -4.67
CA THR A 47 -27.08 16.91 -3.22
C THR A 47 -27.23 15.41 -2.94
N ALA A 48 -28.18 14.73 -3.59
CA ALA A 48 -28.35 13.29 -3.41
C ALA A 48 -27.13 12.49 -3.90
N VAL A 49 -26.63 12.82 -5.09
CA VAL A 49 -25.43 12.17 -5.65
C VAL A 49 -24.18 12.47 -4.83
N LEU A 50 -24.06 13.68 -4.28
CA LEU A 50 -22.96 14.04 -3.40
C LEU A 50 -22.99 13.22 -2.10
N ALA A 51 -24.17 13.07 -1.48
CA ALA A 51 -24.32 12.26 -0.27
C ALA A 51 -23.98 10.78 -0.53
N GLU A 52 -24.37 10.25 -1.70
CA GLU A 52 -24.00 8.90 -2.13
C GLU A 52 -22.47 8.77 -2.30
N ALA A 53 -21.83 9.73 -2.94
CA ALA A 53 -20.38 9.75 -3.12
C ALA A 53 -19.62 9.87 -1.78
N GLU A 54 -20.11 10.69 -0.85
CA GLU A 54 -19.54 10.80 0.51
C GLU A 54 -19.65 9.48 1.28
N GLN A 55 -20.79 8.79 1.16
CA GLN A 55 -21.00 7.49 1.77
C GLN A 55 -20.04 6.44 1.20
N ASP A 56 -19.83 6.42 -0.11
CA ASP A 56 -18.92 5.47 -0.74
C ASP A 56 -17.46 5.78 -0.42
N LEU A 57 -17.08 7.05 -0.34
CA LEU A 57 -15.76 7.47 0.12
C LEU A 57 -15.50 6.97 1.56
N ALA A 58 -16.48 7.08 2.44
CA ALA A 58 -16.36 6.57 3.81
C ALA A 58 -16.12 5.05 3.84
N LYS A 59 -16.89 4.28 3.05
CA LYS A 59 -16.70 2.82 2.92
C LYS A 59 -15.32 2.46 2.37
N LEU A 60 -14.90 3.13 1.29
CA LEU A 60 -13.61 2.88 0.66
C LEU A 60 -12.46 3.18 1.62
N THR A 61 -12.57 4.25 2.41
CA THR A 61 -11.59 4.60 3.44
C THR A 61 -11.50 3.51 4.51
N GLN A 62 -12.64 3.00 5.00
CA GLN A 62 -12.67 1.90 5.97
C GLN A 62 -12.03 0.61 5.41
N LEU A 63 -12.41 0.23 4.18
CA LEU A 63 -11.84 -0.94 3.51
C LEU A 63 -10.33 -0.79 3.30
N ASN A 64 -9.86 0.41 2.97
CA ASN A 64 -8.44 0.69 2.80
C ASN A 64 -7.66 0.49 4.10
N GLU A 65 -8.19 0.97 5.23
CA GLU A 65 -7.56 0.76 6.53
C GLU A 65 -7.56 -0.70 6.97
N LEU A 66 -8.67 -1.43 6.74
CA LEU A 66 -8.73 -2.87 6.99
C LEU A 66 -7.70 -3.64 6.15
N LEU A 67 -7.59 -3.29 4.86
CA LEU A 67 -6.63 -3.93 3.95
C LEU A 67 -5.19 -3.66 4.40
N LYS A 68 -4.88 -2.42 4.81
CA LYS A 68 -3.56 -2.07 5.35
C LYS A 68 -3.22 -2.90 6.58
N GLU A 69 -4.18 -3.09 7.50
CA GLU A 69 -3.92 -3.92 8.69
C GLU A 69 -3.76 -5.39 8.33
N GLU A 70 -4.54 -5.89 7.38
CA GLU A 70 -4.40 -7.26 6.88
C GLU A 70 -3.02 -7.51 6.28
N VAL A 71 -2.51 -6.58 5.46
CA VAL A 71 -1.15 -6.65 4.90
C VAL A 71 -0.10 -6.69 6.02
N ARG A 72 -0.23 -5.82 7.04
CA ARG A 72 0.70 -5.81 8.19
C ARG A 72 0.64 -7.12 8.97
N ARG A 73 -0.56 -7.68 9.16
CA ARG A 73 -0.77 -8.96 9.83
C ARG A 73 -0.10 -10.11 9.06
N GLN A 74 -0.32 -10.18 7.75
CA GLN A 74 0.27 -11.19 6.88
C GLN A 74 1.80 -11.11 6.90
N GLN A 75 2.35 -9.90 6.82
CA GLN A 75 3.79 -9.69 6.89
C GLN A 75 4.40 -10.25 8.19
N ARG A 76 3.77 -9.96 9.34
CA ARG A 76 4.18 -10.55 10.64
C ARG A 76 4.04 -12.07 10.68
N SER A 77 3.03 -12.64 10.01
CA SER A 77 2.88 -14.10 9.92
C SER A 77 4.01 -14.72 9.12
N ILE A 78 4.31 -14.16 7.95
CA ILE A 78 5.38 -14.63 7.06
C ILE A 78 6.74 -14.56 7.77
N GLU A 79 7.03 -13.46 8.47
CA GLU A 79 8.26 -13.33 9.24
C GLU A 79 8.36 -14.41 10.32
N ARG A 80 7.29 -14.64 11.09
CA ARG A 80 7.26 -15.72 12.09
C ARG A 80 7.42 -17.09 11.46
N GLU A 81 6.71 -17.38 10.37
CA GLU A 81 6.81 -18.64 9.64
C GLU A 81 8.22 -18.87 9.09
N ALA A 82 8.85 -17.83 8.55
CA ALA A 82 10.23 -17.90 8.09
C ALA A 82 11.20 -18.19 9.25
N HIS A 83 11.02 -17.55 10.40
CA HIS A 83 11.81 -17.82 11.60
C HIS A 83 11.59 -19.23 12.13
N VAL A 84 10.34 -19.70 12.21
CA VAL A 84 9.97 -21.06 12.65
C VAL A 84 10.55 -22.10 11.70
N HIS A 85 10.30 -21.96 10.39
CA HIS A 85 10.80 -22.88 9.37
C HIS A 85 12.34 -22.93 9.34
N ASN A 86 13.01 -21.79 9.43
CA ASN A 86 14.46 -21.76 9.51
C ASN A 86 14.99 -22.44 10.78
N SER A 87 14.33 -22.26 11.93
CA SER A 87 14.71 -22.94 13.17
C SER A 87 14.50 -24.46 13.12
N GLU A 88 13.43 -24.93 12.49
CA GLU A 88 13.17 -26.36 12.30
C GLU A 88 14.16 -26.99 11.33
N TYR A 89 14.45 -26.30 10.23
CA TYR A 89 15.50 -26.72 9.30
C TYR A 89 16.86 -26.80 10.01
N LEU A 90 17.24 -25.77 10.77
CA LEU A 90 18.47 -25.76 11.56
C LEU A 90 18.52 -26.94 12.54
N LYS A 91 17.44 -27.20 13.27
CA LYS A 91 17.34 -28.37 14.16
C LYS A 91 17.61 -29.67 13.40
N ASN A 92 17.01 -29.85 12.22
CA ASN A 92 17.21 -31.05 11.41
C ASN A 92 18.65 -31.19 10.91
N VAL A 93 19.29 -30.08 10.51
CA VAL A 93 20.69 -30.06 10.08
C VAL A 93 21.62 -30.37 11.25
N ILE A 94 21.40 -29.78 12.43
CA ILE A 94 22.16 -30.07 13.65
C ILE A 94 22.00 -31.53 14.05
N PHE A 95 20.76 -32.04 14.07
CA PHE A 95 20.47 -33.43 14.40
C PHE A 95 21.21 -34.41 13.47
N LYS A 96 21.16 -34.17 12.15
CA LYS A 96 21.96 -34.95 11.20
C LYS A 96 23.46 -34.82 11.47
N PHE A 97 23.95 -33.62 11.75
CA PHE A 97 25.37 -33.37 12.00
C PHE A 97 25.90 -34.11 13.24
N ILE A 98 25.08 -34.30 14.28
CA ILE A 98 25.50 -35.02 15.49
C ILE A 98 25.36 -36.54 15.36
N THR A 99 24.40 -37.03 14.56
CA THR A 99 24.10 -38.46 14.41
C THR A 99 24.91 -39.13 13.30
N LEU A 100 25.32 -38.39 12.27
CA LEU A 100 26.15 -38.93 11.19
C LEU A 100 27.57 -39.25 11.69
N ASN A 101 28.09 -40.40 11.25
CA ASN A 101 29.47 -40.77 11.49
C ASN A 101 30.42 -39.77 10.82
N ASN A 102 31.62 -39.61 11.39
CA ASN A 102 32.64 -38.73 10.85
C ASN A 102 32.98 -39.13 9.40
N GLY A 103 33.02 -38.18 8.48
CA GLY A 103 33.19 -38.44 7.05
C GLY A 103 32.61 -37.36 6.13
N ASP A 104 32.46 -37.71 4.86
CA ASP A 104 32.06 -36.78 3.79
C ASP A 104 30.66 -36.20 4.00
N GLU A 105 29.72 -37.00 4.49
CA GLU A 105 28.34 -36.56 4.72
C GLU A 105 28.26 -35.49 5.82
N ARG A 106 28.98 -35.69 6.93
CA ARG A 106 29.10 -34.71 8.02
C ARG A 106 29.81 -33.44 7.54
N SER A 107 30.81 -33.57 6.67
CA SER A 107 31.55 -32.44 6.11
C SER A 107 30.71 -31.58 5.15
N ARG A 108 29.77 -32.18 4.42
CA ARG A 108 28.82 -31.47 3.53
C ARG A 108 27.80 -30.62 4.29
N LEU A 109 27.56 -30.90 5.58
CA LEU A 109 26.66 -30.10 6.42
C LEU A 109 27.33 -28.83 6.98
N VAL A 110 28.67 -28.75 7.00
CA VAL A 110 29.39 -27.58 7.54
C VAL A 110 29.09 -26.28 6.76
N PRO A 111 29.10 -26.26 5.42
CA PRO A 111 28.69 -25.07 4.65
C PRO A 111 27.23 -24.65 4.90
N VAL A 112 26.35 -25.64 5.11
CA VAL A 112 24.93 -25.39 5.42
C VAL A 112 24.79 -24.74 6.79
N LEU A 113 25.44 -25.29 7.82
CA LEU A 113 25.49 -24.70 9.16
C LEU A 113 26.09 -23.29 9.14
N ASN A 114 27.18 -23.07 8.40
CA ASN A 114 27.77 -21.75 8.22
C ASN A 114 26.78 -20.75 7.59
N THR A 115 26.03 -21.17 6.59
CA THR A 115 25.06 -20.31 5.89
C THR A 115 23.92 -19.86 6.80
N ILE A 116 23.41 -20.77 7.65
CA ILE A 116 22.28 -20.53 8.56
C ILE A 116 22.73 -19.74 9.80
N LEU A 117 23.87 -20.12 10.40
CA LEU A 117 24.35 -19.56 11.68
C LEU A 117 25.30 -18.38 11.51
N LYS A 118 25.74 -18.07 10.28
CA LYS A 118 26.73 -17.02 9.98
C LYS A 118 27.99 -17.18 10.82
N LEU A 119 28.58 -18.37 10.76
CA LEU A 119 29.75 -18.72 11.55
C LEU A 119 30.96 -17.90 11.11
N SER A 120 31.83 -17.60 12.06
CA SER A 120 33.17 -17.08 11.75
C SER A 120 34.03 -18.13 11.03
N PRO A 121 35.12 -17.71 10.35
CA PRO A 121 36.07 -18.64 9.75
C PRO A 121 36.63 -19.66 10.75
N ASP A 122 36.91 -19.23 11.98
CA ASP A 122 37.46 -20.07 13.04
C ASP A 122 36.45 -21.14 13.50
N GLU A 123 35.18 -20.78 13.69
CA GLU A 123 34.11 -21.72 14.05
C GLU A 123 33.83 -22.72 12.93
N THR A 124 33.85 -22.26 11.67
CA THR A 124 33.70 -23.10 10.49
C THR A 124 34.84 -24.13 10.42
N GLN A 125 36.09 -23.71 10.63
CA GLN A 125 37.25 -24.59 10.63
C GLN A 125 37.15 -25.67 11.73
N LYS A 126 36.71 -25.32 12.93
CA LYS A 126 36.47 -26.28 14.03
C LYS A 126 35.43 -27.33 13.64
N LEU A 127 34.29 -26.91 13.08
CA LEU A 127 33.27 -27.84 12.59
C LEU A 127 33.79 -28.75 11.47
N GLN A 128 34.64 -28.23 10.58
CA GLN A 128 35.28 -29.02 9.53
C GLN A 128 36.22 -30.09 10.09
N ASN A 129 37.00 -29.77 11.12
CA ASN A 129 37.90 -30.72 11.77
C ASN A 129 37.12 -31.83 12.49
N VAL A 130 36.04 -31.47 13.19
CA VAL A 130 35.11 -32.42 13.81
C VAL A 130 34.44 -33.31 12.76
N ALA A 131 34.00 -32.72 11.64
CA ALA A 131 33.33 -33.46 10.57
C ALA A 131 34.25 -34.48 9.88
N LYS A 132 35.51 -34.14 9.68
CA LYS A 132 36.56 -35.03 9.13
C LYS A 132 37.06 -36.07 10.14
N GLY A 133 36.65 -35.98 11.40
CA GLY A 133 37.15 -36.83 12.48
C GLY A 133 38.60 -36.58 12.87
N SER A 134 39.15 -35.42 12.51
CA SER A 134 40.50 -34.99 12.90
C SER A 134 40.57 -34.56 14.36
N ASP A 135 39.42 -34.27 14.99
CA ASP A 135 39.33 -33.82 16.38
C ASP A 135 39.01 -35.01 17.31
N THR A 136 40.04 -35.60 17.91
CA THR A 136 39.93 -36.70 18.89
C THR A 136 39.30 -36.27 20.22
N ALA A 137 39.14 -34.95 20.45
CA ALA A 137 38.54 -34.38 21.66
C ALA A 137 37.00 -34.52 21.73
N SER A 138 36.34 -34.79 20.59
CA SER A 138 34.88 -34.82 20.51
C SER A 138 34.22 -36.05 21.16
N ARG A 139 35.01 -37.04 21.62
CA ARG A 139 34.50 -38.21 22.37
C ARG A 139 34.11 -37.90 23.82
N GLY A 140 34.65 -36.83 24.41
CA GLY A 140 34.41 -36.47 25.82
C GLY A 140 33.11 -35.72 26.08
N TRP A 141 32.70 -34.84 25.14
CA TRP A 141 31.53 -33.97 25.31
C TRP A 141 30.21 -34.64 24.90
N THR A 142 30.26 -35.59 23.97
CA THR A 142 29.06 -36.34 23.57
C THR A 142 28.58 -37.26 24.71
N GLY A 143 29.48 -37.94 25.42
CA GLY A 143 29.11 -38.84 26.51
C GLY A 143 28.34 -38.19 27.66
N LEU A 144 28.57 -36.90 27.92
CA LEU A 144 27.89 -36.16 28.99
C LEU A 144 26.47 -35.72 28.64
N LEU A 145 26.15 -35.57 27.35
CA LEU A 145 24.83 -35.13 26.88
C LEU A 145 23.82 -36.28 26.77
N TRP A 146 24.28 -37.53 26.71
CA TRP A 146 23.42 -38.71 26.60
C TRP A 146 23.21 -39.44 27.94
N ASN A 147 23.87 -39.01 29.03
CA ASN A 147 23.83 -39.65 30.34
C ASN A 147 23.09 -38.83 31.41
N SER A 148 22.02 -38.11 31.03
CA SER A 148 21.10 -37.48 31.98
C SER A 148 19.65 -37.66 31.59
#